data_AF-A0A959YGB7-F1
#
_entry.id   AF-A0A959YGB7-F1
#
_cell.length_a   1.000
_cell.length_b   1.000
_cell.length_c   1.000
_cell.angle_alpha   90.00
_cell.angle_beta   90.00
_cell.angle_gamma   90.00
#
_symmetry.space_group_name_H-M   'P 1'
#
loop_
_entity.id
_entity.type
_entity.pdbx_description
1 polymer ?
#
loop_
_entity_poly.entity_id
_entity_poly.type
_entity_poly.pdbx_seq_one_letter_code
_entity_poly.pdbx_strand_id
1 'polypeptide(L)' 'MARKKKELILTQPIKEGVKLIKVRLDERTTITISNIKKLDFWKKRYPKAKVID' A
#
# COMPACT_ATOMS: atom_id res chain seq x y z
N MET A 1 31.64 25.52 -0.59
CA MET A 1 31.64 24.22 -1.30
C MET A 1 30.24 23.95 -1.84
N ALA A 2 30.09 23.67 -3.14
CA ALA A 2 28.78 23.35 -3.72
C ALA A 2 28.30 21.97 -3.23
N ARG A 3 27.11 21.91 -2.63
CA ARG A 3 26.53 20.67 -2.13
C ARG A 3 26.20 19.76 -3.31
N LYS A 4 26.78 18.54 -3.35
CA LYS A 4 26.47 17.53 -4.37
C LYS A 4 24.95 17.30 -4.42
N LYS A 5 24.32 17.57 -5.57
CA LYS A 5 22.89 17.29 -5.79
C LYS A 5 22.67 15.78 -5.68
N LYS A 6 21.65 15.37 -4.91
CA LYS A 6 21.25 13.96 -4.82
C LYS A 6 20.70 13.53 -6.18
N GLU A 7 21.16 12.38 -6.68
CA GLU A 7 20.61 11.76 -7.87
C GLU A 7 19.15 11.36 -7.61
N LEU A 8 18.28 11.72 -8.55
CA LEU A 8 16.88 11.32 -8.54
C LEU A 8 16.81 9.84 -8.91
N ILE A 9 16.70 8.98 -7.90
CA ILE A 9 16.46 7.55 -8.10
C ILE A 9 15.00 7.41 -8.53
N LEU A 10 14.78 6.98 -9.77
CA LEU A 10 13.46 6.88 -10.39
C LEU A 10 12.65 5.68 -9.85
N THR A 11 13.32 4.73 -9.19
CA THR A 11 12.72 3.52 -8.65
C THR A 11 12.46 3.64 -7.15
N GLN A 12 11.26 3.23 -6.73
CA GLN A 12 10.92 3.16 -5.31
C GLN A 12 11.76 2.04 -4.66
N PRO A 13 12.43 2.30 -3.51
CA PRO A 13 13.17 1.26 -2.81
C PRO A 13 12.19 0.18 -2.32
N ILE A 14 12.41 -1.05 -2.77
CA ILE A 14 11.67 -2.24 -2.34
C ILE A 14 12.07 -2.49 -0.88
N LYS A 15 11.15 -2.27 0.06
CA LYS A 15 11.38 -2.57 1.47
C LYS A 15 11.14 -4.06 1.70
N GLU A 16 12.21 -4.85 1.63
CA GLU A 16 12.17 -6.26 2.00
C GLU A 16 11.61 -6.43 3.42
N GLY A 17 10.57 -7.25 3.56
CA GLY A 17 9.88 -7.51 4.84
C GLY A 17 8.50 -6.84 5.01
N VAL A 18 8.13 -5.88 4.17
CA VAL A 18 6.78 -5.28 4.23
C VAL A 18 5.83 -6.07 3.32
N LYS A 19 5.02 -6.95 3.93
CA LYS A 19 3.91 -7.61 3.22
C LYS A 19 2.83 -6.59 2.91
N LEU A 20 2.84 -6.09 1.67
CA LEU A 20 1.85 -5.17 1.14
C LEU A 20 0.69 -5.97 0.55
N ILE A 21 -0.46 -5.93 1.22
CA ILE A 21 -1.68 -6.59 0.81
C ILE A 21 -2.56 -5.55 0.12
N LYS A 22 -2.80 -5.72 -1.17
CA LYS A 22 -3.74 -4.87 -1.90
C LYS A 22 -5.16 -5.32 -1.57
N VAL A 23 -6.00 -4.34 -1.25
CA VAL A 23 -7.39 -4.54 -0.89
C VAL A 23 -8.24 -3.58 -1.70
N ARG A 24 -9.21 -4.12 -2.43
CA ARG A 24 -10.26 -3.34 -3.06
C ARG A 24 -11.37 -3.15 -2.04
N LEU A 25 -11.67 -1.89 -1.72
CA LEU A 25 -12.79 -1.54 -0.85
C LEU A 25 -14.11 -1.53 -1.63
N ASP A 26 -14.07 -0.90 -2.81
CA ASP A 26 -15.18 -0.74 -3.75
C ASP A 26 -14.67 -0.85 -5.19
N GLU A 27 -15.57 -0.73 -6.17
CA GLU A 27 -15.24 -0.81 -7.60
C GLU A 27 -14.16 0.18 -8.08
N ARG A 28 -14.02 1.33 -7.41
CA ARG A 28 -13.07 2.39 -7.77
C ARG A 28 -11.88 2.54 -6.82
N THR A 29 -11.95 1.97 -5.62
CA THR A 29 -11.01 2.27 -4.54
C THR A 29 -10.18 1.05 -4.19
N THR A 30 -8.87 1.14 -4.45
CA THR A 30 -7.89 0.12 -4.07
C THR A 30 -6.88 0.73 -3.11
N ILE A 31 -6.69 0.09 -1.96
CA ILE A 31 -5.73 0.51 -0.94
C ILE A 31 -4.70 -0.60 -0.72
N THR A 32 -3.52 -0.21 -0.26
CA THR A 32 -2.47 -1.16 0.14
C THR A 32 -2.34 -1.14 1.65
N ILE A 33 -2.39 -2.32 2.26
CA ILE A 33 -2.41 -2.51 3.70
C ILE A 33 -1.22 -3.37 4.11
N SER A 34 -0.57 -3.03 5.22
CA SER A 34 0.56 -3.79 5.77
C SER A 34 0.17 -4.95 6.70
N ASN A 35 -1.11 -5.09 7.06
CA ASN A 35 -1.59 -6.07 8.04
C ASN A 35 -3.05 -6.45 7.80
N ILE A 36 -3.34 -7.76 7.80
CA ILE A 36 -4.68 -8.33 7.65
C ILE A 36 -5.69 -7.84 8.69
N LYS A 37 -5.28 -7.49 9.91
CA LYS A 37 -6.21 -6.96 10.93
C LYS A 37 -6.93 -5.68 10.50
N LYS A 38 -6.31 -4.89 9.62
CA LYS A 38 -6.94 -3.69 9.05
C LYS A 38 -8.02 -4.03 8.03
N LEU A 39 -8.02 -5.24 7.45
CA LEU A 39 -9.09 -5.71 6.57
C LEU A 39 -10.43 -5.74 7.31
N ASP A 40 -10.45 -6.22 8.55
CA ASP A 40 -11.69 -6.27 9.36
C ASP A 40 -12.24 -4.88 9.67
N PHE A 41 -11.36 -3.89 9.90
CA PHE A 41 -11.78 -2.50 10.04
C PHE A 41 -12.47 -1.98 8.77
N TRP A 42 -11.90 -2.31 7.61
CA TRP A 42 -12.47 -1.90 6.33
C TRP A 42 -13.73 -2.66 5.97
N LYS A 43 -13.85 -3.95 6.31
CA LYS A 43 -15.06 -4.76 6.11
C LYS A 43 -16.27 -4.20 6.86
N LYS A 44 -16.07 -3.59 8.04
CA LYS A 44 -17.14 -2.91 8.78
C LYS A 44 -17.70 -1.69 8.04
N ARG A 45 -16.87 -0.97 7.28
CA ARG A 45 -17.28 0.22 6.52
C ARG A 45 -17.69 -0.10 5.08
N TYR A 46 -17.02 -1.08 4.49
CA TYR A 46 -17.17 -1.52 3.12
C TYR A 46 -17.36 -3.03 3.12
N PRO A 47 -18.62 -3.51 3.16
CA PRO A 47 -18.91 -4.94 3.25
C PRO A 47 -18.34 -5.75 2.08
N LYS A 48 -18.11 -5.11 0.93
CA LYS A 48 -17.56 -5.72 -0.29
C LYS A 48 -16.03 -5.73 -0.33
N ALA A 49 -15.35 -5.29 0.73
CA ALA A 49 -13.90 -5.22 0.76
C ALA A 49 -13.26 -6.59 0.52
N LYS A 50 -12.45 -6.71 -0.53
CA LYS A 50 -11.81 -7.95 -0.97
C LYS A 50 -10.32 -7.73 -1.20
N VAL A 51 -9.52 -8.70 -0.79
CA VAL A 51 -8.08 -8.74 -1.09
C VAL A 51 -7.90 -9.04 -2.59
N ILE A 52 -7.04 -8.26 -3.26
CA ILE A 52 -6.65 -8.45 -4.66
C ILE A 52 -5.13 -8.56 -4.65
N ASP A 53 -4.56 -9.63 -5.18
CA ASP A 53 -3.09 -9.79 -5.29
C ASP A 53 -2.50 -8.83 -6.35
#